data_AF-A0A7L4YBS6-F1
#
_entry.id   AF-A0A7L4YBS6-F1
#
_cell.length_a   1.000
_cell.length_b   1.000
_cell.length_c   1.000
_cell.angle_alpha   90.00
_cell.angle_beta   90.00
_cell.angle_gamma   90.00
#
_symmetry.space_group_name_H-M   'P 1'
#
loop_
_entity.id
_entity.type
_entity.pdbx_description
1 polymer ?
#
loop_
_entity_poly.entity_id
_entity_poly.type
_entity_poly.pdbx_seq_one_letter_code
_entity_poly.pdbx_strand_id
1 'polypeptide(L)'
;MRRDACVIREDLTMPFLVENAEPGAVVAVAAAGPGWKVDAFVTRTTLITDIPAPGSVVAWATVADPASTGGVRIDPVFLADGQMWTPDQFRAAFGDTITLRVTGA
;
A
#
# COMPACT_ATOMS: atom_id res chain seq x y z
N MET A 1 -1.20 -42.04 -0.97
CA MET A 1 -2.12 -41.72 0.15
C MET A 1 -1.29 -41.18 1.31
N ARG A 2 -1.01 -39.87 1.36
CA ARG A 2 -0.55 -39.14 2.55
C ARG A 2 -1.13 -37.74 2.44
N ARG A 3 -2.02 -37.39 3.37
CA ARG A 3 -2.58 -36.06 3.55
C ARG A 3 -1.66 -35.38 4.56
N ASP A 4 -0.77 -34.53 4.08
CA ASP A 4 -0.03 -33.64 4.96
C ASP A 4 -0.99 -32.54 5.41
N ALA A 5 -1.36 -32.61 6.69
CA ALA A 5 -2.25 -31.66 7.33
C ALA A 5 -1.56 -30.28 7.37
N CYS A 6 -2.16 -29.32 6.66
CA CYS A 6 -1.93 -27.90 6.87
C CYS A 6 -2.40 -27.58 8.30
N VAL A 7 -1.46 -27.51 9.24
CA VAL A 7 -1.72 -27.02 10.60
C VAL A 7 -1.64 -25.50 10.55
N ILE A 8 -2.77 -24.85 10.33
CA ILE A 8 -2.94 -23.44 10.66
C ILE A 8 -2.95 -23.37 12.19
N ARG A 9 -1.85 -22.93 12.81
CA ARG A 9 -1.85 -22.55 14.23
C ARG A 9 -2.38 -21.13 14.37
N GLU A 10 -3.65 -21.03 14.69
CA GLU A 10 -4.23 -19.91 15.42
C GLU A 10 -3.75 -20.01 16.88
N ASP A 11 -2.83 -19.13 17.28
CA ASP A 11 -2.68 -18.57 18.64
C ASP A 11 -1.30 -17.90 18.70
N LEU A 12 -1.27 -16.56 18.67
CA LEU A 12 -0.27 -15.70 19.32
C LEU A 12 -0.46 -14.26 18.83
N THR A 13 -1.07 -13.45 19.68
CA THR A 13 -0.81 -12.01 19.76
C THR A 13 0.70 -11.80 19.94
N MET A 14 1.46 -11.72 18.85
CA MET A 14 2.85 -11.26 18.88
C MET A 14 2.89 -9.82 18.38
N PRO A 15 3.60 -8.89 19.04
CA PRO A 15 4.02 -7.67 18.38
C PRO A 15 4.86 -8.14 17.19
N PHE A 16 4.41 -7.88 15.97
CA PHE A 16 5.15 -8.26 14.78
C PHE A 16 6.46 -7.45 14.77
N LEU A 17 7.51 -8.03 15.34
CA LEU A 17 8.86 -7.61 15.04
C LEU A 17 9.09 -8.03 13.59
N VAL A 18 9.16 -7.05 12.69
CA VAL A 18 9.54 -7.22 11.28
C VAL A 18 11.02 -7.63 11.22
N GLU A 19 11.36 -8.79 11.76
CA GLU A 19 12.75 -9.25 11.80
C GLU A 19 13.15 -9.93 10.50
N ASN A 20 12.20 -10.26 9.60
CA ASN A 20 12.48 -11.01 8.37
C ASN A 20 11.64 -10.63 7.14
N ALA A 21 10.89 -9.52 7.17
CA ALA A 21 10.19 -9.11 5.95
C ALA A 21 11.18 -8.38 5.03
N GLU A 22 11.23 -8.80 3.76
CA GLU A 22 12.02 -8.10 2.76
C GLU A 22 11.55 -6.63 2.66
N PRO A 23 12.45 -5.65 2.52
CA PRO A 23 12.05 -4.26 2.35
C PRO A 23 11.05 -4.11 1.20
N GLY A 24 9.91 -3.48 1.47
CA GLY A 24 8.80 -3.36 0.53
C GLY A 24 7.77 -4.50 0.58
N ALA A 25 7.96 -5.53 1.42
CA ALA A 25 6.97 -6.58 1.61
C ALA A 25 5.72 -6.08 2.36
N VAL A 26 4.54 -6.46 1.88
CA VAL A 26 3.27 -6.20 2.58
C VAL A 26 3.13 -7.18 3.73
N VAL A 27 3.08 -6.66 4.95
CA VAL A 27 3.02 -7.43 6.20
C VAL A 27 1.60 -7.59 6.72
N ALA A 28 0.73 -6.60 6.44
CA ALA A 28 -0.70 -6.66 6.78
C ALA A 28 -1.52 -5.78 5.83
N VAL A 29 -2.82 -6.08 5.69
CA VAL A 29 -3.78 -5.26 4.95
C VAL A 29 -5.05 -5.10 5.79
N ALA A 30 -5.50 -3.86 5.97
CA ALA A 30 -6.76 -3.53 6.64
C ALA A 30 -7.69 -2.79 5.68
N ALA A 31 -8.99 -3.08 5.72
CA ALA A 31 -9.97 -2.36 4.91
C ALA A 31 -10.01 -0.87 5.30
N ALA A 32 -10.10 0.01 4.32
CA ALA A 32 -10.28 1.44 4.58
C ALA A 32 -11.75 1.74 4.90
N GLY A 33 -11.98 2.69 5.81
CA GLY A 33 -13.31 3.26 5.99
C GLY A 33 -13.78 3.99 4.73
N PRO A 34 -15.08 4.23 4.56
CA PRO A 34 -15.57 5.07 3.48
C PRO A 34 -15.05 6.51 3.64
N GLY A 35 -14.95 7.26 2.54
CA GLY A 35 -14.63 8.70 2.56
C GLY A 35 -13.17 9.06 2.28
N TRP A 36 -12.26 8.09 2.38
CA TRP A 36 -10.83 8.28 2.06
C TRP A 36 -10.56 8.28 0.55
N LYS A 37 -9.71 9.19 0.10
CA LYS A 37 -9.28 9.35 -1.30
C LYS A 37 -7.79 9.63 -1.38
N VAL A 38 -7.22 9.41 -2.56
CA VAL A 38 -5.86 9.84 -2.91
C VAL A 38 -5.94 10.84 -4.05
N ASP A 39 -5.24 11.96 -3.91
CA ASP A 39 -5.03 12.94 -4.96
C ASP A 39 -3.58 12.84 -5.46
N ALA A 40 -3.39 12.93 -6.78
CA ALA A 40 -2.07 13.01 -7.40
C ALA A 40 -1.75 14.45 -7.80
N PHE A 41 -0.54 14.88 -7.45
CA PHE A 41 0.03 16.17 -7.82
C PHE A 41 1.34 15.94 -8.56
N VAL A 42 1.53 16.61 -9.68
CA VAL A 42 2.83 16.67 -10.37
C VAL A 42 3.34 18.10 -10.39
N THR A 43 4.65 18.26 -10.42
CA THR A 43 5.27 19.57 -10.69
C THR A 43 4.93 20.02 -12.11
N ARG A 44 4.69 21.34 -12.27
CA ARG A 44 4.08 22.03 -13.43
C ARG A 44 4.63 21.71 -14.82
N THR A 45 5.78 21.05 -14.93
CA THR A 45 6.46 20.71 -16.18
C THR A 45 6.14 19.31 -16.70
N THR A 46 5.40 18.48 -15.97
CA THR A 46 5.07 17.10 -16.37
C THR A 46 3.68 17.03 -16.99
N LEU A 47 3.56 16.49 -18.20
CA LEU A 47 2.29 16.18 -18.85
C LEU A 47 1.57 15.08 -18.05
N ILE A 48 0.32 15.35 -17.66
CA ILE A 48 -0.54 14.45 -16.86
C ILE A 48 -1.50 13.61 -17.71
N THR A 49 -1.38 13.66 -19.04
CA THR A 49 -2.39 13.09 -19.96
C THR A 49 -2.55 11.58 -19.86
N ASP A 50 -1.53 10.87 -19.40
CA ASP A 50 -1.49 9.40 -19.34
C ASP A 50 -1.47 8.85 -17.91
N ILE A 51 -1.65 9.72 -16.91
CA ILE A 51 -1.66 9.33 -15.50
C ILE A 51 -3.13 9.14 -15.06
N PRO A 52 -3.57 7.91 -14.75
CA PRO A 52 -4.93 7.69 -14.29
C PRO A 52 -5.15 8.41 -12.96
N ALA A 53 -6.29 9.09 -12.83
CA ALA A 53 -6.59 9.83 -11.62
C ALA A 53 -6.75 8.86 -10.43
N PRO A 54 -5.94 8.99 -9.37
CA PRO A 54 -6.18 8.23 -8.16
C PRO A 54 -7.54 8.60 -7.55
N GLY A 55 -8.19 7.62 -6.96
CA GLY A 55 -9.53 7.72 -6.44
C GLY A 55 -9.63 7.27 -4.99
N SER A 56 -10.66 6.48 -4.70
CA SER A 56 -10.95 6.01 -3.34
C SER A 56 -9.86 5.11 -2.79
N VAL A 57 -9.52 5.30 -1.51
CA VAL A 57 -8.74 4.33 -0.74
C VAL A 57 -9.67 3.19 -0.35
N VAL A 58 -9.26 1.96 -0.67
CA VAL A 58 -10.01 0.74 -0.38
C VAL A 58 -9.39 -0.08 0.75
N ALA A 59 -8.09 0.07 0.97
CA ALA A 59 -7.37 -0.59 2.05
C ALA A 59 -6.12 0.20 2.49
N TRP A 60 -5.57 -0.19 3.63
CA TRP A 60 -4.31 0.25 4.17
C TRP A 60 -3.36 -0.93 4.22
N ALA A 61 -2.23 -0.82 3.53
CA ALA A 61 -1.18 -1.83 3.55
C ALA A 61 -0.09 -1.42 4.55
N THR A 62 0.24 -2.30 5.48
CA THR A 62 1.43 -2.17 6.30
C THR A 62 2.60 -2.78 5.53
N VAL A 63 3.58 -1.96 5.18
CA VAL A 63 4.72 -2.35 4.35
C VAL A 63 5.98 -2.31 5.20
N ALA A 64 6.79 -3.36 5.12
CA ALA A 64 8.09 -3.45 5.76
C ALA A 64 9.02 -2.36 5.22
N ASP A 65 9.50 -1.49 6.08
CA ASP A 65 10.36 -0.38 5.71
C ASP A 65 11.36 -0.09 6.84
N PRO A 66 12.62 -0.55 6.70
CA PRO A 66 13.64 -0.35 7.74
C PRO A 66 14.02 1.12 7.95
N ALA A 67 13.69 2.01 7.00
CA ALA A 67 13.92 3.45 7.14
C ALA A 67 12.80 4.16 7.93
N SER A 68 11.64 3.52 8.10
CA SER A 68 10.51 4.07 8.83
C SER A 68 10.60 3.77 10.33
N THR A 69 10.08 4.68 11.15
CA THR A 69 10.04 4.50 12.61
C THR A 69 9.17 3.29 12.97
N GLY A 70 9.74 2.27 13.59
CA GLY A 70 9.05 1.00 13.88
C GLY A 70 9.20 -0.06 12.79
N GLY A 71 10.03 0.16 11.77
CA GLY A 71 10.33 -0.82 10.73
C GLY A 71 9.20 -1.05 9.72
N VAL A 72 8.16 -0.20 9.75
CA VAL A 72 7.04 -0.25 8.80
C VAL A 72 6.55 1.12 8.40
N ARG A 73 6.01 1.20 7.19
CA ARG A 73 5.17 2.31 6.72
C ARG A 73 3.75 1.82 6.45
N ILE A 74 2.79 2.74 6.49
CA ILE A 74 1.40 2.46 6.14
C ILE A 74 1.11 3.17 4.82
N ASP A 75 0.81 2.39 3.79
CA ASP A 75 0.53 2.88 2.45
C ASP A 75 -0.96 2.72 2.11
N PRO A 76 -1.61 3.75 1.53
CA PRO A 76 -2.97 3.64 1.04
C PRO A 76 -2.99 2.75 -0.21
N VAL A 77 -3.90 1.78 -0.24
CA VAL A 77 -4.28 1.06 -1.45
C VAL A 77 -5.47 1.79 -2.04
N PHE A 78 -5.30 2.36 -3.23
CA PHE A 78 -6.33 3.16 -3.89
C PHE A 78 -6.67 2.62 -5.27
N LEU A 79 -7.85 3.00 -5.76
CA LEU A 79 -8.29 2.68 -7.10
C LEU A 79 -7.87 3.76 -8.08
N ALA A 80 -7.29 3.36 -9.22
CA ALA A 80 -7.07 4.21 -10.39
C ALA A 80 -7.32 3.38 -11.65
N ASP A 81 -8.19 3.88 -12.54
CA ASP A 81 -8.63 3.19 -13.76
C ASP A 81 -9.15 1.76 -13.54
N GLY A 82 -9.90 1.55 -12.45
CA GLY A 82 -10.47 0.23 -12.11
C GLY A 82 -9.46 -0.78 -11.55
N GLN A 83 -8.19 -0.41 -11.42
CA GLN A 83 -7.14 -1.24 -10.82
C GLN A 83 -6.75 -0.72 -9.44
N MET A 84 -6.34 -1.63 -8.55
CA MET A 84 -5.78 -1.30 -7.24
C MET A 84 -4.29 -1.02 -7.34
N TRP A 85 -3.86 0.04 -6.66
CA TRP A 85 -2.48 0.49 -6.68
C TRP A 85 -2.00 0.81 -5.27
N THR A 86 -0.74 0.44 -4.98
CA THR A 86 0.04 1.07 -3.91
C THR A 86 0.77 2.30 -4.44
N PRO A 87 1.20 3.24 -3.57
CA PRO A 87 1.96 4.42 -3.98
C PRO A 87 3.23 4.05 -4.75
N ASP A 88 3.94 3.00 -4.32
CA ASP A 88 5.16 2.52 -4.98
C ASP A 88 4.87 1.94 -6.37
N GLN A 89 3.83 1.11 -6.51
CA GLN A 89 3.44 0.56 -7.80
C GLN A 89 3.01 1.67 -8.77
N PHE A 90 2.30 2.66 -8.27
CA PHE A 90 1.83 3.79 -9.06
C PHE A 90 3.00 4.66 -9.54
N ARG A 91 3.95 4.99 -8.67
CA ARG A 91 5.17 5.73 -9.05
C ARG A 91 6.08 4.94 -9.98
N ALA A 92 6.19 3.62 -9.78
CA ALA A 92 6.95 2.77 -10.69
C ALA A 92 6.35 2.73 -12.11
N ALA A 93 5.02 2.82 -12.22
CA ALA A 93 4.32 2.84 -13.51
C ALA A 93 4.31 4.22 -14.18
N PHE A 94 4.10 5.30 -13.42
CA PHE A 94 3.80 6.63 -13.96
C PHE A 94 4.86 7.70 -13.65
N GLY A 95 5.85 7.37 -12.82
CA GLY A 95 7.00 8.20 -12.47
C GLY A 95 7.02 8.68 -11.02
N ASP A 96 8.24 8.79 -10.47
CA ASP A 96 8.49 9.24 -9.09
C ASP A 96 8.21 10.72 -8.85
N THR A 97 7.96 11.51 -9.91
CA THR A 97 7.59 12.94 -9.80
C THR A 97 6.17 13.15 -9.30
N ILE A 98 5.39 12.07 -9.17
CA ILE A 98 4.01 12.11 -8.69
C ILE A 98 3.99 12.12 -7.17
N THR A 99 3.50 13.22 -6.63
CA THR A 99 3.18 13.35 -5.21
C THR A 99 1.76 12.86 -4.98
N LEU A 100 1.62 11.76 -4.25
CA LEU A 100 0.33 11.22 -3.82
C LEU A 100 0.01 11.73 -2.43
N ARG A 101 -1.19 12.27 -2.24
CA ARG A 101 -1.68 12.75 -0.95
C ARG A 101 -3.00 12.10 -0.62
N VAL A 102 -3.09 11.47 0.54
CA VAL A 102 -4.37 11.01 1.07
C VAL A 102 -5.18 12.21 1.53
N THR A 103 -6.44 12.27 1.13
CA THR A 103 -7.43 13.26 1.54
C THR A 103 -8.71 12.57 2.02
N GLY A 104 -9.46 13.27 2.88
CA GLY A 104 -10.70 12.77 3.47
C GLY A 104 -10.55 12.22 4.90
N ALA A 105 -11.70 12.04 5.55
CA ALA A 105 -12.00 11.29 6.76
C ALA A 105 -13.54 11.30 6.94
#